data_AF-A0A9X8UI42-F1
#
_entry.id   AF-A0A9X8UI42-F1
#
_cell.length_a   1.000
_cell.length_b   1.000
_cell.length_c   1.000
_cell.angle_alpha   90.00
_cell.angle_beta   90.00
_cell.angle_gamma   90.00
#
_symmetry.space_group_name_H-M   'P 1'
#
loop_
_entity.id
_entity.type
_entity.pdbx_description
1 polymer ?
#
loop_
_entity_poly.entity_id
_entity_poly.type
_entity_poly.pdbx_seq_one_letter_code
_entity_poly.pdbx_strand_id
1 'polypeptide(L)'
;MKKLMIAVCLLILLACPARVHAAAGLSVELLSGKECDYGLNIPFTRSPRTKDYTFEVYPGASAAGSPMVQARVTITAAGQVTVHLPCAVDPAGPADYTLKVTAHVAPGRAGLDREGTLSKTFTTAPTCGCAAGTAGAFYAGNGTMQSPYRVSTPAQLQHLNRHLDAGLCFLQINDIDLTGYDSDGNAANGNWTPIGISSALFSGTYDGGGYTVSHATCSLTQNYPGLFGRNSGTIQNLGVTDSSFYTSRDNGGVLCGLSTGSIDRCYAQNSSITVGGLTAGGLVGYYSGGQKVSDCYTISCTANNSGSFSGGLVGAIDSGSILRCYSLGSTVSGPASGGLIGGVQPNSGGTASISGCYWQSASASHAFGLSNAGGLDAGCVQLAASGFATASNLPALSIGQEGSAWELLPGASHPTLKVFQTH
;
A
#
# COMPACT_ATOMS: atom_id res chain seq x y z
N MET A 1 -31.20 -20.10 -48.77
CA MET A 1 -29.79 -20.33 -48.37
C MET A 1 -29.54 -19.56 -47.10
N LYS A 2 -29.05 -20.26 -46.08
CA LYS A 2 -28.89 -19.83 -44.68
C LYS A 2 -27.86 -18.70 -44.54
N LYS A 3 -28.13 -17.76 -43.64
CA LYS A 3 -27.22 -17.13 -42.65
C LYS A 3 -27.96 -15.92 -42.05
N LEU A 4 -27.89 -15.56 -40.79
CA LEU A 4 -27.55 -16.19 -39.51
C LEU A 4 -27.90 -15.06 -38.53
N MET A 5 -28.94 -15.23 -37.70
CA MET A 5 -29.22 -14.31 -36.60
C MET A 5 -28.01 -14.31 -35.66
N ILE A 6 -27.38 -13.15 -35.47
CA ILE A 6 -26.52 -12.91 -34.32
C ILE A 6 -27.25 -11.88 -33.47
N ALA A 7 -27.90 -12.40 -32.42
CA ALA A 7 -28.49 -11.62 -31.37
C ALA A 7 -27.38 -10.82 -30.68
N VAL A 8 -27.54 -9.50 -30.66
CA VAL A 8 -26.77 -8.58 -29.83
C VAL A 8 -27.13 -8.93 -28.38
N CYS A 9 -26.30 -9.75 -27.77
CA CYS A 9 -26.34 -10.02 -26.34
C CYS A 9 -25.79 -8.77 -25.65
N LEU A 10 -26.69 -7.81 -25.42
CA LEU A 10 -26.47 -6.64 -24.59
C LEU A 10 -26.27 -7.16 -23.16
N LEU A 11 -25.02 -7.48 -22.82
CA LEU A 11 -24.60 -7.83 -21.48
C LEU A 11 -24.64 -6.55 -20.64
N ILE A 12 -25.85 -6.15 -20.24
CA ILE A 12 -26.04 -5.24 -19.12
C ILE A 12 -25.47 -5.99 -17.92
N LEU A 13 -24.22 -5.68 -17.57
CA LEU A 13 -23.67 -5.91 -16.23
C LEU A 13 -24.53 -5.08 -15.27
N LEU A 14 -25.69 -5.63 -14.92
CA LEU A 14 -26.39 -5.28 -13.70
C LEU A 14 -25.37 -5.47 -12.59
N ALA A 15 -24.99 -4.35 -11.96
CA ALA A 15 -24.26 -4.35 -10.71
C ALA A 15 -24.94 -5.35 -9.77
N CYS A 16 -24.30 -6.50 -9.61
CA CYS A 16 -24.66 -7.47 -8.60
C CYS A 16 -24.36 -6.76 -7.27
N PRO A 17 -25.35 -6.46 -6.41
CA PRO A 17 -25.03 -5.99 -5.08
C PRO A 17 -24.19 -7.09 -4.44
N ALA A 18 -23.00 -6.72 -3.97
CA ALA A 18 -22.05 -7.65 -3.40
C ALA A 18 -22.77 -8.45 -2.32
N ARG A 19 -23.05 -9.74 -2.61
CA ARG A 19 -23.53 -10.68 -1.59
C ARG A 19 -22.38 -10.88 -0.63
N VAL A 20 -22.34 -10.04 0.41
CA VAL A 20 -21.55 -10.28 1.62
C VAL A 20 -21.85 -11.72 2.04
N HIS A 21 -20.81 -12.53 2.18
CA HIS A 21 -20.85 -13.96 2.46
C HIS A 21 -21.92 -14.28 3.53
N ALA A 22 -23.09 -14.75 3.10
CA ALA A 22 -24.20 -15.04 3.99
C ALA A 22 -23.85 -16.30 4.78
N ALA A 23 -23.49 -16.13 6.06
CA ALA A 23 -23.45 -17.25 7.00
C ALA A 23 -24.83 -17.95 6.96
N ALA A 24 -24.86 -19.27 7.02
CA ALA A 24 -26.09 -20.05 6.90
C ALA A 24 -27.18 -19.50 7.86
N GLY A 25 -28.26 -18.95 7.29
CA GLY A 25 -29.37 -18.38 8.04
C GLY A 25 -29.21 -16.92 8.47
N LEU A 26 -28.36 -16.12 7.82
CA LEU A 26 -28.26 -14.67 7.96
C LEU A 26 -28.34 -14.00 6.59
N SER A 27 -29.18 -12.98 6.44
CA SER A 27 -29.17 -12.07 5.29
C SER A 27 -29.13 -10.61 5.74
N VAL A 28 -28.30 -9.81 5.08
CA VAL A 28 -28.15 -8.37 5.33
C VAL A 28 -28.39 -7.64 4.01
N GLU A 29 -29.35 -6.72 4.00
CA GLU A 29 -29.71 -5.87 2.88
C GLU A 29 -29.53 -4.41 3.30
N LEU A 30 -28.68 -3.66 2.61
CA LEU A 30 -28.47 -2.23 2.89
C LEU A 30 -29.65 -1.41 2.39
N LEU A 31 -30.22 -0.59 3.28
CA LEU A 31 -31.28 0.35 2.97
C LEU A 31 -30.71 1.75 2.71
N SER A 32 -29.64 2.12 3.42
CA SER A 32 -28.85 3.33 3.19
C SER A 32 -27.44 3.20 3.77
N GLY A 33 -26.53 4.05 3.30
CA GLY A 33 -25.09 3.98 3.62
C GLY A 33 -24.26 3.68 2.36
N LYS A 34 -22.95 3.96 2.45
CA LYS A 34 -22.01 3.66 1.36
C LYS A 34 -21.52 2.22 1.51
N GLU A 35 -21.50 1.45 0.43
CA GLU A 35 -20.78 0.17 0.43
C GLU A 35 -19.29 0.46 0.69
N CYS A 36 -18.77 -0.19 1.72
CA CYS A 36 -17.37 -0.13 2.13
C CYS A 36 -16.85 -1.56 2.15
N ASP A 37 -15.58 -1.76 1.81
CA ASP A 37 -14.90 -3.06 1.89
C ASP A 37 -14.47 -3.42 3.32
N TYR A 38 -14.84 -2.60 4.31
CA TYR A 38 -14.71 -2.85 5.75
C TYR A 38 -15.98 -2.40 6.48
N GLY A 39 -16.06 -2.75 7.77
CA GLY A 39 -17.23 -2.41 8.58
C GLY A 39 -17.21 -3.02 9.97
N LEU A 40 -18.38 -3.06 10.60
CA LEU A 40 -18.57 -3.55 11.96
C LEU A 40 -19.02 -5.00 11.96
N ASN A 41 -18.39 -5.81 12.81
CA ASN A 41 -18.79 -7.19 13.08
C ASN A 41 -19.52 -7.24 14.42
N ILE A 42 -20.85 -7.44 14.36
CA ILE A 42 -21.71 -7.36 15.54
C ILE A 42 -22.15 -8.78 15.93
N PRO A 43 -21.68 -9.34 17.06
CA PRO A 43 -22.21 -10.59 17.57
C PRO A 43 -23.64 -10.36 18.07
N PHE A 44 -24.59 -11.12 17.53
CA PHE A 44 -26.02 -10.93 17.80
C PHE A 44 -26.74 -12.27 17.95
N THR A 45 -27.62 -12.35 18.96
CA THR A 45 -28.51 -13.49 19.17
C THR A 45 -29.94 -12.99 19.03
N ARG A 46 -30.68 -13.56 18.07
CA ARG A 46 -32.05 -13.13 17.79
C ARG A 46 -33.01 -13.49 18.91
N SER A 47 -34.10 -12.71 19.02
CA SER A 47 -35.27 -13.10 19.79
C SER A 47 -35.94 -14.35 19.19
N PRO A 48 -36.49 -15.26 20.00
CA PRO A 48 -37.34 -16.35 19.50
C PRO A 48 -38.59 -15.86 18.77
N ARG A 49 -39.02 -14.62 19.03
CA ARG A 49 -40.29 -14.06 18.53
C ARG A 49 -40.21 -13.41 17.15
N THR A 50 -39.02 -13.09 16.66
CA THR A 50 -38.86 -12.51 15.33
C THR A 50 -37.53 -12.88 14.68
N LYS A 51 -37.56 -12.87 13.35
CA LYS A 51 -36.39 -13.11 12.49
C LYS A 51 -35.94 -11.82 11.80
N ASP A 52 -36.76 -10.76 11.82
CA ASP A 52 -36.56 -9.56 11.01
C ASP A 52 -36.22 -8.36 11.87
N TYR A 53 -35.12 -7.69 11.52
CA TYR A 53 -34.54 -6.58 12.26
C TYR A 53 -34.13 -5.46 11.31
N THR A 54 -34.11 -4.23 11.81
CA THR A 54 -33.41 -3.11 11.19
C THR A 54 -32.27 -2.69 12.09
N PHE A 55 -31.05 -2.67 11.55
CA PHE A 55 -29.83 -2.22 12.23
C PHE A 55 -29.48 -0.83 11.71
N GLU A 56 -29.22 0.10 12.63
CA GLU A 56 -28.82 1.47 12.35
C GLU A 56 -27.59 1.83 13.18
N VAL A 57 -26.54 2.32 12.54
CA VAL A 57 -25.31 2.75 13.24
C VAL A 57 -25.17 4.26 13.14
N TYR A 58 -24.92 4.90 14.28
CA TYR A 58 -24.73 6.34 14.40
C TYR A 58 -23.34 6.63 14.99
N PRO A 59 -22.67 7.72 14.59
CA PRO A 59 -21.44 8.14 15.22
C PRO A 59 -21.73 8.74 16.61
N GLY A 60 -20.81 8.53 17.55
CA GLY A 60 -20.89 9.07 18.90
C GLY A 60 -21.87 8.33 19.83
N ALA A 61 -22.20 9.00 20.93
CA ALA A 61 -22.88 8.39 22.09
C ALA A 61 -24.42 8.40 22.01
N SER A 62 -25.02 8.77 20.89
CA SER A 62 -26.47 8.79 20.73
C SER A 62 -26.94 8.42 19.32
N ALA A 63 -28.11 7.79 19.22
CA ALA A 63 -28.81 7.53 17.95
C ALA A 63 -29.57 8.79 17.49
N ALA A 64 -28.83 9.85 17.16
CA ALA A 64 -29.38 11.14 16.75
C ALA A 64 -28.96 11.47 15.30
N GLY A 65 -29.87 12.07 14.53
CA GLY A 65 -29.61 12.45 13.14
C GLY A 65 -29.78 11.30 12.15
N SER A 66 -29.01 11.31 11.07
CA SER A 66 -29.03 10.26 10.04
C SER A 66 -28.01 9.15 10.38
N PRO A 67 -28.39 7.87 10.27
CA PRO A 67 -27.44 6.78 10.49
C PRO A 67 -26.38 6.74 9.38
N MET A 68 -25.17 6.32 9.74
CA MET A 68 -24.07 6.05 8.80
C MET A 68 -24.38 4.84 7.91
N VAL A 69 -25.07 3.85 8.48
CA VAL A 69 -25.58 2.69 7.76
C VAL A 69 -26.92 2.29 8.35
N GLN A 70 -27.85 1.94 7.47
CA GLN A 70 -29.10 1.30 7.81
C GLN A 70 -29.25 0.02 7.00
N ALA A 71 -29.50 -1.10 7.67
CA ALA A 71 -29.61 -2.40 7.03
C ALA A 71 -30.82 -3.18 7.56
N ARG A 72 -31.53 -3.83 6.65
CA ARG A 72 -32.49 -4.88 6.98
C ARG A 72 -31.72 -6.18 7.19
N VAL A 73 -31.94 -6.81 8.34
CA VAL A 73 -31.24 -8.02 8.75
C VAL A 73 -32.26 -9.10 9.08
N THR A 74 -32.21 -10.22 8.35
CA THR A 74 -33.02 -11.40 8.64
C THR A 74 -32.14 -12.52 9.17
N ILE A 75 -32.50 -13.05 10.34
CA ILE A 75 -31.75 -14.10 11.05
C ILE A 75 -32.66 -15.29 11.30
N THR A 76 -32.36 -16.43 10.70
CA THR A 76 -33.09 -17.69 10.89
C THR A 76 -32.38 -18.64 11.84
N ALA A 77 -31.05 -18.53 11.96
CA ALA A 77 -30.24 -19.31 12.89
C ALA A 77 -30.70 -19.12 14.35
N ALA A 78 -30.64 -20.18 15.15
CA ALA A 78 -31.04 -20.15 16.56
C ALA A 78 -29.90 -19.76 17.52
N GLY A 79 -28.65 -19.92 17.10
CA GLY A 79 -27.46 -19.54 17.86
C GLY A 79 -27.03 -18.09 17.64
N GLN A 80 -25.94 -17.68 18.30
CA GLN A 80 -25.29 -16.40 18.05
C GLN A 80 -24.72 -16.38 16.63
N VAL A 81 -24.94 -15.29 15.92
CA VAL A 81 -24.36 -15.01 14.60
C VAL A 81 -23.55 -13.72 14.64
N THR A 82 -22.65 -13.53 13.69
CA THR A 82 -21.94 -12.26 13.50
C THR A 82 -22.56 -11.54 12.31
N VAL A 83 -23.21 -10.40 12.57
CA VAL A 83 -23.77 -9.52 11.54
C VAL A 83 -22.67 -8.56 11.09
N HIS A 84 -22.25 -8.67 9.83
CA HIS A 84 -21.33 -7.70 9.23
C HIS A 84 -22.13 -6.53 8.63
N LEU A 85 -21.87 -5.32 9.11
CA LEU A 85 -22.43 -4.09 8.56
C LEU A 85 -21.32 -3.29 7.87
N PRO A 86 -21.31 -3.17 6.54
CA PRO A 86 -20.35 -2.33 5.85
C PRO A 86 -20.61 -0.87 6.20
N CYS A 87 -19.63 -0.22 6.83
CA CYS A 87 -19.73 1.17 7.24
C CYS A 87 -18.34 1.78 7.41
N ALA A 88 -18.22 3.06 7.06
CA ALA A 88 -16.98 3.83 7.14
C ALA A 88 -16.69 4.23 8.59
N VAL A 89 -16.32 3.26 9.42
CA VAL A 89 -15.77 3.53 10.76
C VAL A 89 -14.46 4.30 10.63
N ASP A 90 -14.19 5.18 11.58
CA ASP A 90 -12.93 5.91 11.69
C ASP A 90 -11.75 4.91 11.72
N PRO A 91 -10.90 4.90 10.68
CA PRO A 91 -9.78 3.99 10.61
C PRO A 91 -8.63 4.43 11.52
N ALA A 92 -8.55 5.70 11.95
CA ALA A 92 -7.39 6.26 12.64
C ALA A 92 -7.27 5.79 14.10
N GLY A 93 -8.35 5.35 14.73
CA GLY A 93 -8.33 4.99 16.14
C GLY A 93 -9.66 4.48 16.70
N PRO A 94 -9.71 4.28 18.03
CA PRO A 94 -10.95 3.93 18.71
C PRO A 94 -11.92 5.11 18.62
N ALA A 95 -13.16 4.82 18.22
CA ALA A 95 -14.23 5.80 18.14
C ALA A 95 -15.52 5.23 18.71
N ASP A 96 -16.34 6.10 19.29
CA ASP A 96 -17.62 5.73 19.87
C ASP A 96 -18.72 5.74 18.81
N TYR A 97 -19.57 4.72 18.88
CA TYR A 97 -20.74 4.56 18.02
C TYR A 97 -21.95 4.11 18.82
N THR A 98 -23.13 4.38 18.27
CA THR A 98 -24.40 3.88 18.80
C THR A 98 -25.03 2.95 17.78
N LEU A 99 -25.23 1.68 18.16
CA LEU A 99 -26.04 0.74 17.41
C LEU A 99 -27.48 0.80 17.92
N LYS A 100 -28.42 1.10 17.03
CA LYS A 100 -29.86 0.97 17.26
C LYS A 100 -30.39 -0.22 16.48
N VAL A 101 -31.05 -1.14 17.16
CA VAL A 101 -31.68 -2.32 16.57
C VAL A 101 -33.17 -2.25 16.80
N THR A 102 -33.93 -2.31 15.72
CA THR A 102 -35.40 -2.38 15.74
C THR A 102 -35.82 -3.80 15.36
N ALA A 103 -36.53 -4.48 16.25
CA ALA A 103 -37.09 -5.80 16.03
C ALA A 103 -38.51 -5.67 15.48
N HIS A 104 -38.75 -6.19 14.28
CA HIS A 104 -40.05 -6.10 13.62
C HIS A 104 -40.97 -7.25 14.00
N VAL A 105 -42.28 -6.99 14.04
CA VAL A 105 -43.27 -8.02 14.37
C VAL A 105 -43.39 -9.01 13.22
N ALA A 106 -43.35 -10.30 13.54
CA ALA A 106 -43.51 -11.34 12.54
C ALA A 106 -44.91 -11.28 11.88
N PRO A 107 -45.03 -11.57 10.57
CA PRO A 107 -46.32 -11.65 9.91
C PRO A 107 -47.28 -12.59 10.65
N GLY A 108 -48.51 -12.13 10.94
CA GLY A 108 -49.51 -12.88 11.70
C GLY A 108 -49.51 -12.66 13.22
N ARG A 109 -48.57 -11.85 13.75
CA ARG A 109 -48.49 -11.50 15.18
C ARG A 109 -48.79 -10.02 15.48
N ALA A 110 -49.19 -9.25 14.48
CA ALA A 110 -49.40 -7.80 14.58
C ALA A 110 -50.42 -7.35 15.65
N GLY A 111 -51.35 -8.22 16.06
CA GLY A 111 -52.29 -7.94 17.16
C GLY A 111 -51.81 -8.37 18.56
N LEU A 112 -50.69 -9.09 18.66
CA LEU A 112 -50.19 -9.69 19.91
C LEU A 112 -48.85 -9.11 20.36
N ASP A 113 -48.02 -8.69 19.42
CA ASP A 113 -46.68 -8.18 19.68
C ASP A 113 -46.55 -6.73 19.15
N ARG A 114 -45.62 -5.96 19.71
CA ARG A 114 -45.25 -4.62 19.25
C ARG A 114 -43.78 -4.60 18.83
N GLU A 115 -43.41 -3.68 17.96
CA GLU A 115 -41.99 -3.47 17.64
C GLU A 115 -41.21 -3.08 18.88
N GLY A 116 -40.00 -3.63 18.99
CA GLY A 116 -39.09 -3.35 20.09
C GLY A 116 -37.84 -2.68 19.55
N THR A 117 -37.39 -1.59 20.18
CA THR A 117 -36.14 -0.92 19.82
C THR A 117 -35.17 -0.97 21.00
N LEU A 118 -33.91 -1.29 20.72
CA LEU A 118 -32.82 -1.19 21.68
C LEU A 118 -31.69 -0.37 21.07
N SER A 119 -31.09 0.52 21.85
CA SER A 119 -29.87 1.24 21.47
C SER A 119 -28.76 0.93 22.46
N LYS A 120 -27.55 0.71 21.94
CA LYS A 120 -26.35 0.45 22.75
C LYS A 120 -25.16 1.21 22.17
N THR A 121 -24.43 1.90 23.04
CA THR A 121 -23.16 2.54 22.72
C THR A 121 -22.00 1.56 22.85
N PHE A 122 -20.99 1.71 22.00
CA PHE A 122 -19.74 0.95 22.07
C PHE A 122 -18.59 1.75 21.46
N THR A 123 -17.38 1.44 21.90
CA THR A 123 -16.15 1.94 21.29
C THR A 123 -15.56 0.86 20.37
N THR A 124 -15.07 1.23 19.19
CA THR A 124 -14.42 0.26 18.29
C THR A 124 -13.18 -0.35 18.94
N ALA A 125 -13.03 -1.66 18.76
CA ALA A 125 -11.84 -2.41 19.16
C ALA A 125 -10.95 -2.66 17.95
N PRO A 126 -9.63 -2.89 18.15
CA PRO A 126 -8.74 -3.26 17.07
C PRO A 126 -9.20 -4.52 16.34
N THR A 127 -9.14 -4.51 15.01
CA THR A 127 -9.49 -5.64 14.15
C THR A 127 -8.33 -6.59 13.92
N CYS A 128 -7.10 -6.17 14.24
CA CYS A 128 -5.88 -6.93 14.04
C CYS A 128 -5.48 -7.85 15.21
N GLY A 129 -6.44 -8.18 16.08
CA GLY A 129 -6.22 -9.07 17.24
C GLY A 129 -5.36 -8.48 18.37
N CYS A 130 -4.98 -7.20 18.27
CA CYS A 130 -4.25 -6.50 19.34
C CYS A 130 -5.18 -6.08 20.48
N ALA A 131 -4.62 -5.93 21.69
CA ALA A 131 -5.37 -5.44 22.83
C ALA A 131 -5.86 -3.99 22.59
N ALA A 132 -7.02 -3.65 23.13
CA ALA A 132 -7.53 -2.28 23.08
C ALA A 132 -6.53 -1.30 23.71
N GLY A 133 -6.36 -0.13 23.08
CA GLY A 133 -5.37 0.88 23.50
C GLY A 133 -3.95 0.63 22.98
N THR A 134 -3.71 -0.44 22.20
CA THR A 134 -2.41 -0.64 21.54
C THR A 134 -2.17 0.49 20.52
N ALA A 135 -1.07 1.21 20.66
CA ALA A 135 -0.72 2.31 19.76
C ALA A 135 -0.62 1.84 18.30
N GLY A 136 -1.27 2.57 17.40
CA GLY A 136 -1.26 2.28 15.96
C GLY A 136 -1.99 1.00 15.55
N ALA A 137 -2.75 0.36 16.43
CA ALA A 137 -3.52 -0.81 16.03
C ALA A 137 -4.52 -0.47 14.91
N PHE A 138 -4.86 -1.47 14.10
CA PHE A 138 -5.80 -1.29 12.99
C PHE A 138 -7.24 -1.40 13.48
N TYR A 139 -8.09 -0.45 13.07
CA TYR A 139 -9.51 -0.38 13.44
C TYR A 139 -10.45 -0.62 12.25
N ALA A 140 -9.91 -0.68 11.03
CA ALA A 140 -10.64 -0.92 9.81
C ALA A 140 -9.91 -1.94 8.93
N GLY A 141 -10.68 -2.85 8.33
CA GLY A 141 -10.18 -4.01 7.60
C GLY A 141 -9.86 -5.20 8.50
N ASN A 142 -9.72 -6.39 7.92
CA ASN A 142 -9.33 -7.62 8.61
C ASN A 142 -8.01 -8.21 8.08
N GLY A 143 -7.27 -7.46 7.26
CA GLY A 143 -5.99 -7.86 6.70
C GLY A 143 -6.09 -8.79 5.50
N THR A 144 -7.28 -9.10 5.00
CA THR A 144 -7.45 -9.88 3.76
C THR A 144 -7.39 -8.98 2.53
N MET A 145 -7.22 -9.56 1.35
CA MET A 145 -7.24 -8.82 0.09
C MET A 145 -8.58 -8.11 -0.15
N GLN A 146 -9.69 -8.69 0.30
CA GLN A 146 -11.03 -8.11 0.17
C GLN A 146 -11.31 -7.03 1.23
N SER A 147 -10.54 -7.00 2.32
CA SER A 147 -10.72 -6.04 3.41
C SER A 147 -9.36 -5.74 4.05
N PRO A 148 -8.46 -5.03 3.34
CA PRO A 148 -7.12 -4.77 3.83
C PRO A 148 -7.14 -3.86 5.05
N TYR A 149 -6.17 -4.02 5.95
CA TYR A 149 -6.01 -3.09 7.07
C TYR A 149 -5.78 -1.67 6.56
N ARG A 150 -6.49 -0.71 7.15
CA ARG A 150 -6.37 0.71 6.79
C ARG A 150 -5.21 1.37 7.50
N VAL A 151 -4.35 2.01 6.73
CA VAL A 151 -3.19 2.76 7.23
C VAL A 151 -3.42 4.23 6.94
N SER A 152 -3.60 5.01 7.99
CA SER A 152 -3.96 6.44 7.89
C SER A 152 -3.12 7.36 8.76
N THR A 153 -2.28 6.79 9.63
CA THR A 153 -1.48 7.55 10.59
C THR A 153 -0.05 7.00 10.69
N PRO A 154 0.91 7.84 11.13
CA PRO A 154 2.28 7.40 11.45
C PRO A 154 2.34 6.19 12.40
N ALA A 155 1.52 6.22 13.46
CA ALA A 155 1.47 5.14 14.44
C ALA A 155 1.01 3.81 13.81
N GLN A 156 0.02 3.86 12.92
CA GLN A 156 -0.42 2.68 12.17
C GLN A 156 0.64 2.16 11.22
N LEU A 157 1.33 3.05 10.51
CA LEU A 157 2.43 2.67 9.64
C LEU A 157 3.54 1.95 10.42
N GLN A 158 3.93 2.50 11.56
CA GLN A 158 4.91 1.88 12.47
C GLN A 158 4.41 0.54 13.04
N HIS A 159 3.10 0.39 13.25
CA HIS A 159 2.49 -0.84 13.77
C HIS A 159 2.56 -2.02 12.80
N LEU A 160 2.85 -1.81 11.50
CA LEU A 160 3.08 -2.90 10.54
C LEU A 160 4.19 -3.86 10.98
N ASN A 161 5.16 -3.38 11.77
CA ASN A 161 6.22 -4.23 12.33
C ASN A 161 5.69 -5.37 13.24
N ARG A 162 4.40 -5.36 13.61
CA ARG A 162 3.72 -6.44 14.34
C ARG A 162 2.94 -7.40 13.44
N HIS A 163 2.84 -7.11 12.14
CA HIS A 163 1.98 -7.78 11.15
C HIS A 163 2.72 -7.95 9.82
N LEU A 164 3.82 -8.69 9.83
CA LEU A 164 4.72 -8.82 8.66
C LEU A 164 4.41 -10.03 7.77
N ASP A 165 3.47 -10.88 8.19
CA ASP A 165 3.25 -12.20 7.60
C ASP A 165 2.63 -12.16 6.20
N ALA A 166 2.95 -13.19 5.41
CA ALA A 166 2.36 -13.37 4.09
C ALA A 166 0.83 -13.54 4.17
N GLY A 167 0.13 -13.01 3.17
CA GLY A 167 -1.34 -13.02 3.11
C GLY A 167 -2.01 -11.84 3.80
N LEU A 168 -1.28 -11.08 4.64
CA LEU A 168 -1.77 -9.82 5.19
C LEU A 168 -1.69 -8.70 4.15
N CYS A 169 -2.78 -7.95 4.01
CA CYS A 169 -2.93 -6.86 3.06
C CYS A 169 -3.20 -5.54 3.80
N PHE A 170 -2.53 -4.48 3.37
CA PHE A 170 -2.62 -3.13 3.90
C PHE A 170 -2.94 -2.15 2.77
N LEU A 171 -3.81 -1.18 3.05
CA LEU A 171 -4.14 -0.10 2.14
C LEU A 171 -3.95 1.24 2.87
N GLN A 172 -3.03 2.06 2.37
CA GLN A 172 -2.90 3.45 2.79
C GLN A 172 -4.03 4.28 2.19
N ILE A 173 -4.60 5.17 3.00
CA ILE A 173 -5.79 5.95 2.64
C ILE A 173 -5.64 7.46 2.85
N ASN A 174 -4.45 7.92 3.27
CA ASN A 174 -4.08 9.33 3.42
C ASN A 174 -2.58 9.46 3.22
N ASP A 175 -2.09 10.67 2.90
CA ASP A 175 -0.68 10.99 3.05
C ASP A 175 -0.25 10.86 4.52
N ILE A 176 0.93 10.31 4.76
CA ILE A 176 1.48 10.08 6.09
C ILE A 176 2.77 10.90 6.25
N ASP A 177 2.71 11.92 7.09
CA ASP A 177 3.87 12.73 7.46
C ASP A 177 4.51 12.19 8.74
N LEU A 178 5.78 11.79 8.66
CA LEU A 178 6.59 11.31 9.79
C LEU A 178 7.41 12.41 10.47
N THR A 179 7.07 13.69 10.28
CA THR A 179 7.67 14.79 11.03
C THR A 179 7.49 14.57 12.54
N GLY A 180 8.60 14.57 13.29
CA GLY A 180 8.59 14.26 14.73
C GLY A 180 8.40 12.78 15.07
N TYR A 181 8.32 11.91 14.05
CA TYR A 181 8.46 10.46 14.15
C TYR A 181 9.90 10.06 13.80
N ASP A 182 10.89 10.50 14.57
CA ASP A 182 12.30 10.23 14.30
C ASP A 182 12.87 9.12 15.19
N SER A 183 14.07 8.64 14.85
CA SER A 183 14.77 7.57 15.57
C SER A 183 15.83 8.11 16.54
N ASP A 184 15.55 9.22 17.23
CA ASP A 184 16.51 9.90 18.12
C ASP A 184 16.63 9.25 19.52
N GLY A 185 15.79 8.23 19.80
CA GLY A 185 15.74 7.52 21.07
C GLY A 185 14.78 8.16 22.08
N ASN A 186 14.09 9.24 21.74
CA ASN A 186 13.04 9.83 22.54
C ASN A 186 11.73 9.06 22.34
N ALA A 187 11.29 8.36 23.39
CA ALA A 187 10.04 7.60 23.36
C ALA A 187 8.79 8.45 23.04
N ALA A 188 8.85 9.79 23.18
CA ALA A 188 7.78 10.70 22.82
C ALA A 188 7.61 10.88 21.29
N ASN A 189 8.67 10.59 20.51
CA ASN A 189 8.73 10.81 19.06
C ASN A 189 8.40 9.53 18.27
N GLY A 190 7.76 8.53 18.87
CA GLY A 190 7.37 7.30 18.17
C GLY A 190 8.51 6.35 17.76
N ASN A 191 9.78 6.81 17.71
CA ASN A 191 10.97 6.04 17.36
C ASN A 191 10.81 5.26 16.06
N TRP A 192 10.74 5.97 14.92
CA TRP A 192 10.56 5.32 13.63
C TRP A 192 11.59 4.22 13.40
N THR A 193 11.11 3.03 13.09
CA THR A 193 11.94 1.86 12.76
C THR A 193 11.47 1.28 11.44
N PRO A 194 12.38 1.07 10.48
CA PRO A 194 12.03 0.55 9.17
C PRO A 194 11.22 -0.75 9.26
N ILE A 195 10.23 -0.90 8.39
CA ILE A 195 9.32 -2.05 8.41
C ILE A 195 10.10 -3.31 8.02
N GLY A 196 10.04 -4.36 8.86
CA GLY A 196 10.69 -5.65 8.59
C GLY A 196 12.21 -5.65 8.80
N ILE A 197 12.73 -4.75 9.66
CA ILE A 197 14.18 -4.66 9.91
C ILE A 197 14.69 -5.59 11.01
N SER A 198 13.88 -5.87 12.04
CA SER A 198 14.33 -6.55 13.26
C SER A 198 14.42 -8.07 13.08
N SER A 199 13.38 -8.81 13.46
CA SER A 199 13.39 -10.28 13.48
C SER A 199 12.88 -10.92 12.18
N ALA A 200 11.91 -10.30 11.52
CA ALA A 200 11.31 -10.79 10.29
C ALA A 200 11.36 -9.73 9.20
N LEU A 201 11.24 -10.16 7.95
CA LEU A 201 11.11 -9.33 6.77
C LEU A 201 9.62 -9.19 6.41
N PHE A 202 9.25 -8.08 5.75
CA PHE A 202 7.88 -7.86 5.32
C PHE A 202 7.49 -8.80 4.18
N SER A 203 6.50 -9.65 4.39
CA SER A 203 6.02 -10.67 3.44
C SER A 203 4.57 -10.43 2.97
N GLY A 204 3.89 -9.43 3.52
CA GLY A 204 2.53 -9.05 3.16
C GLY A 204 2.43 -8.23 1.87
N THR A 205 1.26 -7.63 1.63
CA THR A 205 1.02 -6.67 0.55
C THR A 205 0.75 -5.30 1.12
N TYR A 206 1.60 -4.32 0.80
CA TYR A 206 1.39 -2.92 1.11
C TYR A 206 1.00 -2.16 -0.16
N ASP A 207 -0.25 -1.73 -0.23
CA ASP A 207 -0.74 -0.81 -1.25
C ASP A 207 -0.76 0.61 -0.68
N GLY A 208 0.12 1.47 -1.19
CA GLY A 208 0.17 2.89 -0.83
C GLY A 208 -1.05 3.67 -1.30
N GLY A 209 -1.92 3.07 -2.12
CA GLY A 209 -3.17 3.66 -2.54
C GLY A 209 -3.02 4.89 -3.44
N GLY A 210 -1.80 5.24 -3.88
CA GLY A 210 -1.52 6.51 -4.54
C GLY A 210 -1.22 7.67 -3.59
N TYR A 211 -0.91 7.38 -2.32
CA TYR A 211 -0.51 8.36 -1.32
C TYR A 211 1.01 8.31 -1.05
N THR A 212 1.46 9.31 -0.30
CA THR A 212 2.88 9.48 0.05
C THR A 212 3.14 9.19 1.51
N VAL A 213 4.38 8.78 1.80
CA VAL A 213 4.98 8.85 3.13
C VAL A 213 6.13 9.85 3.08
N SER A 214 6.09 10.87 3.92
CA SER A 214 7.07 11.96 3.92
C SER A 214 7.84 12.09 5.23
N HIS A 215 9.01 12.72 5.16
CA HIS A 215 9.84 13.06 6.33
C HIS A 215 10.26 11.86 7.19
N ALA A 216 10.33 10.66 6.60
CA ALA A 216 10.84 9.49 7.27
C ALA A 216 12.34 9.67 7.52
N THR A 217 12.77 9.55 8.78
CA THR A 217 14.20 9.61 9.11
C THR A 217 14.64 8.41 9.92
N CYS A 218 15.78 7.81 9.57
CA CYS A 218 16.43 6.86 10.45
C CYS A 218 17.95 6.86 10.30
N SER A 219 18.64 6.72 11.42
CA SER A 219 20.10 6.57 11.48
C SER A 219 20.42 5.27 12.19
N LEU A 220 20.92 4.29 11.44
CA LEU A 220 21.11 2.92 11.91
C LEU A 220 22.58 2.55 12.05
N THR A 221 22.85 1.70 13.04
CA THR A 221 24.15 1.02 13.21
C THR A 221 24.12 -0.42 12.68
N GLN A 222 23.02 -0.80 12.02
CA GLN A 222 22.75 -2.10 11.40
C GLN A 222 22.39 -1.94 9.90
N ASN A 223 22.31 -3.07 9.19
CA ASN A 223 21.95 -3.12 7.77
C ASN A 223 20.52 -2.63 7.50
N TYR A 224 20.24 -2.34 6.24
CA TYR A 224 18.88 -2.18 5.71
C TYR A 224 18.12 -0.92 6.15
N PRO A 225 18.71 0.30 6.12
CA PRO A 225 17.92 1.51 6.27
C PRO A 225 16.99 1.73 5.04
N GLY A 226 15.85 2.35 5.31
CA GLY A 226 14.79 2.66 4.34
C GLY A 226 13.43 2.78 5.02
N LEU A 227 12.37 3.01 4.25
CA LEU A 227 11.00 2.89 4.77
C LEU A 227 10.69 1.43 5.17
N PHE A 228 11.06 0.50 4.29
CA PHE A 228 11.08 -0.93 4.57
C PHE A 228 12.53 -1.38 4.72
N GLY A 229 12.87 -2.04 5.82
CA GLY A 229 14.20 -2.63 5.96
C GLY A 229 14.36 -3.78 4.97
N ARG A 230 13.51 -4.80 5.09
CA ARG A 230 13.55 -5.99 4.23
C ARG A 230 12.16 -6.36 3.74
N ASN A 231 12.05 -6.69 2.45
CA ASN A 231 10.81 -7.06 1.78
C ASN A 231 10.93 -8.36 0.98
N SER A 232 10.03 -9.32 1.18
CA SER A 232 9.76 -10.44 0.27
C SER A 232 8.34 -10.39 -0.31
N GLY A 233 7.50 -9.51 0.21
CA GLY A 233 6.11 -9.34 -0.17
C GLY A 233 5.93 -8.43 -1.39
N THR A 234 4.83 -7.68 -1.41
CA THR A 234 4.51 -6.71 -2.45
C THR A 234 4.41 -5.32 -1.86
N ILE A 235 5.11 -4.35 -2.46
CA ILE A 235 4.95 -2.93 -2.16
C ILE A 235 4.52 -2.25 -3.45
N GLN A 236 3.38 -1.56 -3.45
CA GLN A 236 2.86 -0.94 -4.66
C GLN A 236 2.20 0.42 -4.41
N ASN A 237 2.12 1.24 -5.46
CA ASN A 237 1.40 2.53 -5.49
C ASN A 237 1.80 3.49 -4.34
N LEU A 238 3.09 3.52 -3.99
CA LEU A 238 3.60 4.29 -2.85
C LEU A 238 4.67 5.31 -3.26
N GLY A 239 4.49 6.56 -2.84
CA GLY A 239 5.50 7.60 -2.93
C GLY A 239 6.24 7.78 -1.60
N VAL A 240 7.55 7.93 -1.63
CA VAL A 240 8.36 8.30 -0.46
C VAL A 240 9.04 9.62 -0.72
N THR A 241 8.71 10.67 0.04
CA THR A 241 9.22 12.03 -0.22
C THR A 241 9.97 12.59 0.97
N ASP A 242 10.89 13.52 0.70
CA ASP A 242 11.53 14.37 1.72
C ASP A 242 12.11 13.58 2.92
N SER A 243 12.61 12.38 2.65
CA SER A 243 13.02 11.40 3.65
C SER A 243 14.53 11.21 3.66
N SER A 244 15.12 10.94 4.82
CA SER A 244 16.57 10.82 4.97
C SER A 244 16.98 9.61 5.80
N PHE A 245 17.80 8.76 5.21
CA PHE A 245 18.22 7.50 5.79
C PHE A 245 19.74 7.39 5.85
N TYR A 246 20.24 6.79 6.92
CA TYR A 246 21.67 6.57 7.13
C TYR A 246 21.95 5.18 7.72
N THR A 247 23.02 4.55 7.26
CA THR A 247 23.66 3.45 7.99
C THR A 247 25.17 3.47 7.82
N SER A 248 25.91 3.08 8.87
CA SER A 248 27.34 2.78 8.76
C SER A 248 27.61 1.35 8.24
N ARG A 249 26.58 0.60 7.89
CA ARG A 249 26.64 -0.80 7.45
C ARG A 249 26.19 -0.97 6.00
N ASP A 250 25.58 -2.10 5.67
CA ASP A 250 25.28 -2.48 4.29
C ASP A 250 23.84 -2.21 3.88
N ASN A 251 23.66 -2.07 2.57
CA ASN A 251 22.41 -2.17 1.82
C ASN A 251 21.33 -1.19 2.28
N GLY A 252 21.34 0.03 1.74
CA GLY A 252 20.32 1.04 2.01
C GLY A 252 19.57 1.50 0.78
N GLY A 253 18.26 1.69 0.91
CA GLY A 253 17.45 2.33 -0.12
C GLY A 253 16.29 3.09 0.47
N VAL A 254 15.88 4.19 -0.17
CA VAL A 254 14.84 5.09 0.39
C VAL A 254 13.53 4.33 0.63
N LEU A 255 13.07 3.56 -0.35
CA LEU A 255 11.89 2.72 -0.18
C LEU A 255 12.25 1.43 0.56
N CYS A 256 13.31 0.73 0.12
CA CYS A 256 13.67 -0.55 0.70
C CYS A 256 15.19 -0.82 0.74
N GLY A 257 15.70 -1.25 1.89
CA GLY A 257 17.10 -1.65 2.04
C GLY A 257 17.44 -2.92 1.25
N LEU A 258 16.68 -4.01 1.49
CA LEU A 258 16.81 -5.30 0.82
C LEU A 258 15.45 -5.78 0.33
N SER A 259 15.31 -6.07 -0.97
CA SER A 259 14.08 -6.67 -1.50
C SER A 259 14.34 -7.95 -2.29
N THR A 260 13.56 -8.99 -1.97
CA THR A 260 13.37 -10.21 -2.77
C THR A 260 11.93 -10.30 -3.34
N GLY A 261 11.05 -9.39 -2.93
CA GLY A 261 9.65 -9.30 -3.35
C GLY A 261 9.41 -8.39 -4.55
N SER A 262 8.13 -8.13 -4.84
CA SER A 262 7.69 -7.26 -5.94
C SER A 262 7.59 -5.81 -5.49
N ILE A 263 8.05 -4.89 -6.33
CA ILE A 263 7.87 -3.44 -6.13
C ILE A 263 7.28 -2.86 -7.43
N ASP A 264 6.11 -2.22 -7.35
CA ASP A 264 5.35 -1.82 -8.54
C ASP A 264 4.71 -0.43 -8.38
N ARG A 265 4.91 0.48 -9.34
CA ARG A 265 4.34 1.84 -9.28
C ARG A 265 4.72 2.62 -8.02
N CYS A 266 5.99 2.53 -7.61
CA CYS A 266 6.50 3.27 -6.46
C CYS A 266 7.52 4.33 -6.88
N TYR A 267 7.68 5.37 -6.08
CA TYR A 267 8.70 6.37 -6.33
C TYR A 267 9.33 6.93 -5.06
N ALA A 268 10.51 7.51 -5.23
CA ALA A 268 11.13 8.35 -4.22
C ALA A 268 11.41 9.76 -4.78
N GLN A 269 11.23 10.79 -3.95
CA GLN A 269 11.47 12.17 -4.33
C GLN A 269 12.15 12.97 -3.22
N ASN A 270 13.09 13.85 -3.57
CA ASN A 270 13.79 14.74 -2.63
C ASN A 270 14.35 14.03 -1.39
N SER A 271 14.76 12.78 -1.55
CA SER A 271 15.12 11.91 -0.44
C SER A 271 16.59 11.50 -0.52
N SER A 272 17.21 11.21 0.61
CA SER A 272 18.61 10.82 0.68
C SER A 272 18.81 9.49 1.41
N ILE A 273 19.76 8.71 0.91
CA ILE A 273 20.29 7.54 1.58
C ILE A 273 21.82 7.61 1.59
N THR A 274 22.41 7.44 2.77
CA THR A 274 23.87 7.34 2.93
C THR A 274 24.24 6.01 3.58
N VAL A 275 25.14 5.27 2.94
CA VAL A 275 25.53 3.91 3.32
C VAL A 275 27.05 3.82 3.48
N GLY A 276 27.50 3.14 4.54
CA GLY A 276 28.91 2.90 4.81
C GLY A 276 29.52 1.72 4.07
N GLY A 277 28.68 0.74 3.70
CA GLY A 277 29.07 -0.59 3.21
C GLY A 277 28.63 -0.89 1.78
N LEU A 278 27.93 -2.01 1.56
CA LEU A 278 27.88 -2.61 0.23
C LEU A 278 27.12 -1.80 -0.84
N THR A 279 25.84 -1.46 -0.62
CA THR A 279 24.99 -0.82 -1.65
C THR A 279 24.15 0.34 -1.15
N ALA A 280 24.01 1.38 -1.98
CA ALA A 280 23.04 2.46 -1.81
C ALA A 280 22.20 2.64 -3.08
N GLY A 281 20.87 2.71 -2.95
CA GLY A 281 19.99 2.96 -4.09
C GLY A 281 18.96 4.04 -3.79
N GLY A 282 18.72 4.93 -4.76
CA GLY A 282 17.72 5.99 -4.61
C GLY A 282 16.30 5.47 -4.31
N LEU A 283 15.99 4.22 -4.64
CA LEU A 283 14.75 3.53 -4.26
C LEU A 283 15.03 2.23 -3.50
N VAL A 284 15.85 1.33 -4.06
CA VAL A 284 16.14 0.00 -3.49
C VAL A 284 17.65 -0.19 -3.30
N GLY A 285 18.09 -0.58 -2.10
CA GLY A 285 19.51 -0.80 -1.82
C GLY A 285 20.06 -2.03 -2.53
N TYR A 286 19.54 -3.20 -2.19
CA TYR A 286 19.93 -4.48 -2.81
C TYR A 286 18.69 -5.25 -3.25
N TYR A 287 18.67 -5.65 -4.51
CA TYR A 287 17.58 -6.42 -5.08
C TYR A 287 18.07 -7.83 -5.47
N SER A 288 17.51 -8.85 -4.84
CA SER A 288 17.95 -10.25 -5.02
C SER A 288 16.79 -11.23 -5.15
N GLY A 289 15.66 -10.76 -5.66
CA GLY A 289 14.47 -11.57 -5.86
C GLY A 289 14.27 -11.95 -7.32
N GLY A 290 13.80 -13.17 -7.59
CA GLY A 290 13.35 -13.56 -8.93
C GLY A 290 12.10 -12.82 -9.43
N GLN A 291 11.59 -11.85 -8.67
CA GLN A 291 10.43 -11.01 -8.99
C GLN A 291 10.86 -9.78 -9.82
N LYS A 292 10.02 -8.74 -9.86
CA LYS A 292 10.30 -7.48 -10.58
C LYS A 292 10.22 -6.22 -9.71
N VAL A 293 11.02 -5.24 -10.08
CA VAL A 293 10.81 -3.81 -9.80
C VAL A 293 10.27 -3.20 -11.10
N SER A 294 9.01 -2.78 -11.12
CA SER A 294 8.39 -2.25 -12.33
C SER A 294 7.69 -0.91 -12.13
N ASP A 295 7.73 -0.10 -13.19
CA ASP A 295 7.03 1.19 -13.25
C ASP A 295 7.40 2.11 -12.07
N CYS A 296 8.68 2.15 -11.71
CA CYS A 296 9.17 2.90 -10.55
C CYS A 296 10.10 4.04 -10.95
N TYR A 297 10.20 5.08 -10.14
CA TYR A 297 11.12 6.18 -10.45
C TYR A 297 11.72 6.89 -9.24
N THR A 298 12.80 7.62 -9.47
CA THR A 298 13.40 8.53 -8.47
C THR A 298 13.56 9.93 -9.04
N ILE A 299 13.30 10.94 -8.21
CA ILE A 299 13.48 12.36 -8.57
C ILE A 299 14.27 13.08 -7.49
N SER A 300 15.38 13.71 -7.86
CA SER A 300 16.20 14.50 -6.93
C SER A 300 16.63 13.70 -5.69
N CYS A 301 16.87 12.39 -5.87
CA CYS A 301 17.32 11.52 -4.79
C CYS A 301 18.84 11.50 -4.68
N THR A 302 19.37 11.46 -3.46
CA THR A 302 20.81 11.31 -3.23
C THR A 302 21.10 9.89 -2.74
N ALA A 303 21.97 9.16 -3.43
CA ALA A 303 22.47 7.86 -3.01
C ALA A 303 23.99 7.93 -2.83
N ASN A 304 24.41 8.06 -1.57
CA ASN A 304 25.83 8.14 -1.21
C ASN A 304 26.28 6.79 -0.64
N ASN A 305 27.36 6.26 -1.17
CA ASN A 305 27.97 5.04 -0.65
C ASN A 305 29.48 5.17 -0.54
N SER A 306 30.04 4.88 0.63
CA SER A 306 31.50 4.78 0.79
C SER A 306 32.06 3.39 0.50
N GLY A 307 31.22 2.36 0.36
CA GLY A 307 31.67 1.00 0.01
C GLY A 307 31.59 0.71 -1.48
N SER A 308 30.72 -0.18 -1.97
CA SER A 308 30.87 -0.72 -3.34
C SER A 308 30.02 -0.03 -4.40
N PHE A 309 28.69 -0.15 -4.32
CA PHE A 309 27.78 0.20 -5.41
C PHE A 309 26.81 1.31 -5.03
N SER A 310 26.62 2.29 -5.90
CA SER A 310 25.59 3.31 -5.75
C SER A 310 24.80 3.49 -7.05
N GLY A 311 23.47 3.47 -6.96
CA GLY A 311 22.59 3.62 -8.11
C GLY A 311 21.50 4.65 -7.90
N GLY A 312 21.17 5.40 -8.95
CA GLY A 312 20.12 6.42 -8.89
C GLY A 312 18.73 5.84 -8.59
N LEU A 313 18.50 4.56 -8.91
CA LEU A 313 17.30 3.80 -8.60
C LEU A 313 17.62 2.58 -7.70
N VAL A 314 18.54 1.71 -8.13
CA VAL A 314 18.88 0.47 -7.41
C VAL A 314 20.37 0.39 -7.13
N GLY A 315 20.79 0.12 -5.89
CA GLY A 315 22.21 0.03 -5.55
C GLY A 315 22.90 -1.15 -6.24
N ALA A 316 22.40 -2.37 -6.05
CA ALA A 316 22.80 -3.50 -6.88
C ALA A 316 21.66 -4.51 -7.08
N ILE A 317 21.77 -5.28 -8.15
CA ILE A 317 20.85 -6.36 -8.50
C ILE A 317 21.61 -7.68 -8.73
N ASP A 318 21.16 -8.76 -8.09
CA ASP A 318 21.69 -10.12 -8.29
C ASP A 318 20.79 -10.96 -9.20
N SER A 319 19.47 -10.90 -9.00
CA SER A 319 18.49 -11.61 -9.81
C SER A 319 17.17 -10.85 -9.96
N GLY A 320 16.38 -11.22 -10.96
CA GLY A 320 15.06 -10.66 -11.23
C GLY A 320 15.05 -9.64 -12.35
N SER A 321 14.04 -8.75 -12.36
CA SER A 321 13.88 -7.80 -13.46
C SER A 321 13.61 -6.37 -13.00
N ILE A 322 14.19 -5.40 -13.72
CA ILE A 322 13.89 -3.96 -13.57
C ILE A 322 13.28 -3.50 -14.89
N LEU A 323 12.01 -3.08 -14.86
CA LEU A 323 11.24 -2.75 -16.07
C LEU A 323 10.58 -1.39 -15.98
N ARG A 324 10.72 -0.59 -17.05
CA ARG A 324 9.99 0.69 -17.19
C ARG A 324 10.25 1.64 -16.02
N CYS A 325 11.49 1.70 -15.57
CA CYS A 325 11.88 2.54 -14.45
C CYS A 325 12.77 3.71 -14.90
N TYR A 326 12.82 4.79 -14.12
CA TYR A 326 13.77 5.86 -14.42
C TYR A 326 14.34 6.58 -13.20
N SER A 327 15.48 7.25 -13.40
CA SER A 327 16.06 8.18 -12.43
C SER A 327 16.26 9.56 -13.05
N LEU A 328 15.81 10.59 -12.34
CA LEU A 328 15.87 12.00 -12.76
C LEU A 328 16.47 12.84 -11.64
N GLY A 329 17.48 13.65 -11.94
CA GLY A 329 18.09 14.56 -10.96
C GLY A 329 18.81 13.87 -9.80
N SER A 330 19.05 12.55 -9.87
CA SER A 330 19.69 11.82 -8.78
C SER A 330 21.17 12.18 -8.65
N THR A 331 21.64 12.37 -7.42
CA THR A 331 23.07 12.49 -7.11
C THR A 331 23.57 11.14 -6.60
N VAL A 332 24.48 10.51 -7.33
CA VAL A 332 25.08 9.23 -6.93
C VAL A 332 26.56 9.40 -6.64
N SER A 333 27.03 8.83 -5.54
CA SER A 333 28.44 8.82 -5.18
C SER A 333 28.87 7.47 -4.60
N GLY A 334 30.11 7.08 -4.93
CA GLY A 334 30.73 5.82 -4.52
C GLY A 334 31.59 5.21 -5.64
N PRO A 335 32.38 4.16 -5.34
CA PRO A 335 33.33 3.56 -6.28
C PRO A 335 32.72 3.04 -7.58
N ALA A 336 31.59 2.36 -7.52
CA ALA A 336 30.81 1.97 -8.69
C ALA A 336 29.46 2.70 -8.68
N SER A 337 29.40 3.85 -9.35
CA SER A 337 28.23 4.73 -9.40
C SER A 337 27.55 4.67 -10.77
N GLY A 338 26.28 4.24 -10.80
CA GLY A 338 25.46 4.22 -12.01
C GLY A 338 24.28 5.16 -11.92
N GLY A 339 23.93 5.79 -13.04
CA GLY A 339 22.81 6.72 -13.13
C GLY A 339 21.49 6.05 -12.78
N LEU A 340 21.36 4.75 -13.07
CA LEU A 340 20.21 3.93 -12.71
C LEU A 340 20.57 2.86 -11.67
N ILE A 341 21.60 2.05 -11.94
CA ILE A 341 21.96 0.87 -11.15
C ILE A 341 23.45 0.91 -10.79
N GLY A 342 23.81 0.72 -9.53
CA GLY A 342 25.23 0.73 -9.14
C GLY A 342 26.00 -0.48 -9.66
N GLY A 343 25.46 -1.69 -9.49
CA GLY A 343 26.10 -2.91 -9.97
C GLY A 343 25.14 -4.05 -10.31
N VAL A 344 25.47 -4.83 -11.33
CA VAL A 344 24.82 -6.11 -11.62
C VAL A 344 25.73 -7.22 -11.12
N GLN A 345 25.36 -7.86 -10.01
CA GLN A 345 26.17 -8.83 -9.28
C GLN A 345 25.49 -10.22 -9.23
N PRO A 346 25.51 -11.01 -10.32
CA PRO A 346 25.05 -12.40 -10.28
C PRO A 346 26.09 -13.28 -9.58
N ASN A 347 26.33 -13.07 -8.29
CA ASN A 347 27.29 -13.86 -7.51
C ASN A 347 26.74 -15.28 -7.24
N SER A 348 25.43 -15.47 -7.45
CA SER A 348 24.68 -16.66 -7.06
C SER A 348 24.19 -17.50 -8.26
N GLY A 349 24.64 -17.21 -9.49
CA GLY A 349 24.10 -17.80 -10.72
C GLY A 349 22.72 -17.24 -11.12
N GLY A 350 22.30 -16.13 -10.50
CA GLY A 350 21.08 -15.40 -10.85
C GLY A 350 21.18 -14.73 -12.23
N THR A 351 20.03 -14.47 -12.86
CA THR A 351 19.95 -13.66 -14.09
C THR A 351 19.18 -12.39 -13.78
N ALA A 352 19.77 -11.24 -14.09
CA ALA A 352 19.14 -9.93 -14.01
C ALA A 352 18.72 -9.47 -15.42
N SER A 353 17.49 -8.98 -15.55
CA SER A 353 16.96 -8.41 -16.80
C SER A 353 16.57 -6.96 -16.60
N ILE A 354 17.17 -6.05 -17.37
CA ILE A 354 16.90 -4.62 -17.30
C ILE A 354 16.37 -4.18 -18.65
N SER A 355 15.17 -3.58 -18.68
CA SER A 355 14.53 -3.21 -19.94
C SER A 355 13.64 -1.99 -19.83
N GLY A 356 13.63 -1.18 -20.88
CA GLY A 356 12.77 0.01 -20.96
C GLY A 356 13.04 1.03 -19.87
N CYS A 357 14.28 1.12 -19.40
CA CYS A 357 14.65 2.01 -18.31
C CYS A 357 15.40 3.25 -18.82
N TYR A 358 15.33 4.34 -18.07
CA TYR A 358 15.88 5.64 -18.46
C TYR A 358 16.64 6.29 -17.33
N TRP A 359 17.61 7.14 -17.65
CA TRP A 359 18.38 7.84 -16.62
C TRP A 359 18.87 9.20 -17.13
N GLN A 360 18.98 10.16 -16.22
CA GLN A 360 19.49 11.50 -16.57
C GLN A 360 21.02 11.50 -16.71
N SER A 361 21.52 12.03 -17.83
CA SER A 361 22.96 12.10 -18.13
C SER A 361 23.82 12.82 -17.09
N ALA A 362 23.25 13.71 -16.28
CA ALA A 362 23.96 14.40 -15.22
C ALA A 362 24.18 13.54 -13.96
N SER A 363 23.45 12.43 -13.80
CA SER A 363 23.54 11.59 -12.60
C SER A 363 24.84 10.78 -12.56
N ALA A 364 25.30 10.26 -13.70
CA ALA A 364 26.53 9.46 -13.81
C ALA A 364 27.03 9.41 -15.27
N SER A 365 28.16 8.76 -15.54
CA SER A 365 28.61 8.56 -16.93
C SER A 365 27.84 7.47 -17.67
N HIS A 366 27.27 6.51 -16.94
CA HIS A 366 26.59 5.32 -17.48
C HIS A 366 25.38 4.92 -16.63
N ALA A 367 24.47 4.12 -17.21
CA ALA A 367 23.34 3.55 -16.49
C ALA A 367 23.79 2.63 -15.34
N PHE A 368 24.82 1.83 -15.60
CA PHE A 368 25.44 0.89 -14.66
C PHE A 368 26.79 1.43 -14.16
N GLY A 369 27.03 1.40 -12.85
CA GLY A 369 28.37 1.65 -12.28
C GLY A 369 29.33 0.50 -12.53
N LEU A 370 28.81 -0.73 -12.56
CA LEU A 370 29.54 -1.95 -12.93
C LEU A 370 28.58 -2.96 -13.57
N SER A 371 28.95 -3.53 -14.72
CA SER A 371 28.16 -4.53 -15.45
C SER A 371 28.99 -5.78 -15.77
N ASN A 372 28.46 -6.99 -15.50
CA ASN A 372 29.17 -8.25 -15.77
C ASN A 372 28.95 -8.84 -17.18
N ALA A 373 27.94 -8.41 -17.96
CA ALA A 373 27.70 -8.90 -19.32
C ALA A 373 26.71 -8.04 -20.13
N GLY A 374 27.16 -7.02 -20.87
CA GLY A 374 26.28 -6.27 -21.79
C GLY A 374 26.70 -4.83 -22.12
N GLY A 375 27.68 -4.27 -21.41
CA GLY A 375 28.06 -2.86 -21.50
C GLY A 375 27.34 -2.01 -20.45
N LEU A 376 27.95 -0.89 -20.06
CA LEU A 376 27.50 -0.08 -18.93
C LEU A 376 26.18 0.70 -19.17
N ASP A 377 25.57 0.57 -20.35
CA ASP A 377 24.27 1.16 -20.70
C ASP A 377 23.25 0.15 -21.26
N ALA A 378 23.53 -1.15 -21.22
CA ALA A 378 22.75 -2.17 -21.91
C ALA A 378 21.24 -2.13 -21.57
N GLY A 379 20.40 -1.85 -22.56
CA GLY A 379 18.93 -1.84 -22.40
C GLY A 379 18.35 -0.60 -21.70
N CYS A 380 19.20 0.37 -21.34
CA CYS A 380 18.82 1.63 -20.73
C CYS A 380 19.07 2.81 -21.68
N VAL A 381 18.23 3.84 -21.60
CA VAL A 381 18.33 5.02 -22.46
C VAL A 381 18.74 6.24 -21.63
N GLN A 382 19.88 6.83 -21.97
CA GLN A 382 20.33 8.09 -21.38
C GLN A 382 19.54 9.26 -21.99
N LEU A 383 19.07 10.18 -21.15
CA LEU A 383 18.39 11.41 -21.58
C LEU A 383 18.96 12.64 -20.83
N ALA A 384 18.88 13.81 -21.45
CA ALA A 384 18.97 15.06 -20.69
C ALA A 384 17.68 15.28 -19.87
N ALA A 385 17.71 16.15 -18.86
CA ALA A 385 16.55 16.44 -18.02
C ALA A 385 15.30 16.84 -18.85
N SER A 386 15.46 17.70 -19.86
CA SER A 386 14.38 18.10 -20.76
C SER A 386 13.83 16.96 -21.63
N GLY A 387 14.61 15.89 -21.83
CA GLY A 387 14.20 14.72 -22.59
C GLY A 387 13.05 13.95 -21.94
N PHE A 388 12.90 14.04 -20.61
CA PHE A 388 11.82 13.40 -19.86
C PHE A 388 10.46 14.08 -20.07
N ALA A 389 10.44 15.34 -20.48
CA ALA A 389 9.20 16.08 -20.79
C ALA A 389 8.59 15.69 -22.16
N THR A 390 9.13 14.69 -22.85
CA THR A 390 8.71 14.29 -24.19
C THR A 390 8.42 12.79 -24.24
N ALA A 391 7.14 12.42 -24.34
CA ALA A 391 6.69 11.02 -24.30
C ALA A 391 7.34 10.11 -25.36
N SER A 392 7.64 10.62 -26.56
CA SER A 392 8.28 9.85 -27.64
C SER A 392 9.71 9.43 -27.31
N ASN A 393 10.36 10.09 -26.35
CA ASN A 393 11.69 9.68 -25.86
C ASN A 393 11.61 8.50 -24.88
N LEU A 394 10.40 8.16 -24.42
CA LEU A 394 10.14 7.19 -23.37
C LEU A 394 9.19 6.06 -23.85
N PRO A 395 9.42 5.44 -25.02
CA PRO A 395 8.44 4.56 -25.66
C PRO A 395 8.07 3.35 -24.80
N ALA A 396 9.00 2.82 -24.00
CA ALA A 396 8.74 1.67 -23.13
C ALA A 396 7.71 1.95 -22.02
N LEU A 397 7.54 3.22 -21.62
CA LEU A 397 6.52 3.61 -20.64
C LEU A 397 5.10 3.59 -21.23
N SER A 398 4.98 3.51 -22.56
CA SER A 398 3.69 3.45 -23.27
C SER A 398 2.75 4.59 -22.88
N ILE A 399 3.29 5.79 -22.67
CA ILE A 399 2.53 6.97 -22.19
C ILE A 399 1.37 7.26 -23.15
N GLY A 400 0.17 7.46 -22.61
CA GLY A 400 -1.04 7.72 -23.38
C GLY A 400 -1.70 6.49 -24.02
N GLN A 401 -1.12 5.29 -23.86
CA GLN A 401 -1.75 4.04 -24.29
C GLN A 401 -2.68 3.48 -23.21
N GLU A 402 -3.70 2.74 -23.64
CA GLU A 402 -4.60 2.00 -22.74
C GLU A 402 -3.78 0.99 -21.91
N GLY A 403 -4.07 0.91 -20.61
CA GLY A 403 -3.34 0.03 -19.69
C GLY A 403 -1.96 0.53 -19.24
N SER A 404 -1.46 1.66 -19.74
CA SER A 404 -0.22 2.25 -19.22
C SER A 404 -0.42 2.83 -17.82
N ALA A 405 0.53 2.52 -16.93
CA ALA A 405 0.64 3.09 -15.59
C ALA A 405 1.09 4.57 -15.60
N TRP A 406 1.64 5.03 -16.73
CA TRP A 406 2.30 6.32 -16.87
C TRP A 406 1.44 7.33 -17.59
N GLU A 407 1.59 8.58 -17.18
CA GLU A 407 0.99 9.75 -17.82
C GLU A 407 2.00 10.90 -17.83
N LEU A 408 1.88 11.77 -18.84
CA LEU A 408 2.66 12.99 -18.94
C LEU A 408 1.67 14.13 -19.15
N LEU A 409 1.40 14.87 -18.08
CA LEU A 409 0.46 15.99 -18.12
C LEU A 409 1.03 17.15 -18.96
N PRO A 410 0.17 17.95 -19.61
CA PRO A 410 0.62 19.14 -20.35
C PRO A 410 1.45 20.08 -19.46
N GLY A 411 2.67 20.39 -19.90
CA GLY A 411 3.60 21.26 -19.15
C GLY A 411 4.41 20.56 -18.05
N ALA A 412 4.21 19.26 -17.82
CA ALA A 412 5.03 18.50 -16.88
C ALA A 412 6.47 18.30 -17.39
N SER A 413 7.44 18.36 -16.47
CA SER A 413 8.86 18.14 -16.78
C SER A 413 9.26 16.67 -16.90
N HIS A 414 8.40 15.75 -16.45
CA HIS A 414 8.63 14.30 -16.49
C HIS A 414 7.29 13.55 -16.38
N PRO A 415 7.24 12.25 -16.74
CA PRO A 415 6.04 11.45 -16.56
C PRO A 415 5.81 11.14 -15.07
N THR A 416 4.54 10.98 -14.70
CA THR A 416 4.11 10.56 -13.37
C THR A 416 3.26 9.31 -13.47
N LEU A 417 3.10 8.61 -12.35
CA LEU A 417 2.23 7.44 -12.26
C LEU A 417 0.78 7.88 -12.06
N LYS A 418 -0.15 7.33 -12.84
CA LYS A 418 -1.58 7.70 -12.82
C LYS A 418 -2.24 7.50 -11.46
N VAL A 419 -1.78 6.51 -10.68
CA VAL A 419 -2.34 6.19 -9.36
C VAL A 419 -2.22 7.34 -8.36
N PHE A 420 -1.29 8.30 -8.57
CA PHE A 420 -1.13 9.48 -7.72
C PHE A 420 -1.94 10.70 -8.17
N GLN A 421 -2.77 10.56 -9.21
CA GLN A 421 -3.59 11.66 -9.73
C GLN A 421 -5.07 11.55 -9.33
N THR A 422 -5.43 10.49 -8.60
CA THR A 422 -6.83 10.12 -8.33
C THR A 422 -7.38 10.65 -7.00
N HIS A 423 -6.62 11.48 -6.26
CA HIS A 423 -6.99 11.95 -4.92
C HIS A 423 -7.03 13.47 -4.82
#